data_AF-A0A7C3IER4-F1
#
_entry.id   AF-A0A7C3IER4-F1
#
_cell.length_a   1.000
_cell.length_b   1.000
_cell.length_c   1.000
_cell.angle_alpha   90.00
_cell.angle_beta   90.00
_cell.angle_gamma   90.00
#
_symmetry.space_group_name_H-M   'P 1'
#
loop_
_entity.id
_entity.type
_entity.pdbx_description
1 polymer ?
#
loop_
_entity_poly.entity_id
_entity_poly.type
_entity_poly.pdbx_seq_one_letter_code
_entity_poly.pdbx_strand_id
1 'polypeptide(L)'
;MILHRRIQPRLLANQRKPRWSVCLKRDFGGFGTVAGVGIEPGHTFMVPAVRGNRPTAPAEGPLRIRFGAMAGVPRVQEERRSGANPKGTLREMCHVVILARRNCSLALKVIRALGRTRRYTIIVVGDESVHAVRWSRYVEEFRSVGIASDEQDLLTVLGSCADRGERCILLPVNSEDFYLCATRRGRLEDDYQLPPLPPVNALEIAADKWRLYAAARAAGIQMLPTVQLRQIVEEGFEEIPSFPVLLKTRARGGGEGFQVAETRHQLLEMARTCGERAEDFIVQPLIRGVDHSLSVFCVDGEILAYTLWRAVAPGGERFGMPGVIEFVEQPQVLEEGRKAMKALRWSGVCDMDFLVQEEDQRVWLLEINGRFWGTLPACTAAGVNFPWLMCAYAEHGTLPAAVTPPAGFRYARPGAILQCLRRAGPRGWRGWAAGLRHALVDLVRDPAPMVLHQLARRVAGKRRRDRGQPSSAAT
;
A
#
# COMPACT_ATOMS: atom_id res chain seq x y z
N MET A 1 -53.85 24.11 -29.52
CA MET A 1 -53.22 24.92 -30.57
C MET A 1 -51.70 24.75 -30.44
N ILE A 2 -51.04 23.75 -31.01
CA ILE A 2 -50.76 23.49 -32.44
C ILE A 2 -50.17 24.71 -33.17
N LEU A 3 -48.84 24.75 -33.34
CA LEU A 3 -48.10 24.51 -34.61
C LEU A 3 -46.58 24.73 -34.35
N HIS A 4 -45.73 23.70 -34.27
CA HIS A 4 -45.07 22.97 -35.36
C HIS A 4 -44.33 23.83 -36.40
N ARG A 5 -42.98 23.77 -36.39
CA ARG A 5 -42.17 23.48 -37.60
C ARG A 5 -41.03 22.52 -37.26
N ARG A 6 -41.17 21.31 -37.80
CA ARG A 6 -40.12 20.30 -37.98
C ARG A 6 -39.43 20.59 -39.31
N ILE A 7 -38.10 20.51 -39.36
CA ILE A 7 -37.35 20.02 -40.54
C ILE A 7 -36.22 19.11 -40.00
N GLN A 8 -36.14 17.90 -40.56
CA GLN A 8 -35.11 16.86 -40.41
C GLN A 8 -35.08 16.11 -41.76
N PRO A 9 -34.13 15.19 -42.07
CA PRO A 9 -32.68 15.12 -41.78
C PRO A 9 -31.87 14.62 -43.04
N ARG A 10 -30.60 14.20 -42.83
CA ARG A 10 -29.68 13.34 -43.67
C ARG A 10 -28.62 14.08 -44.52
N LEU A 11 -27.33 13.67 -44.66
CA LEU A 11 -26.56 12.44 -44.37
C LEU A 11 -25.03 12.73 -44.27
N LEU A 12 -24.35 11.99 -43.38
CA LEU A 12 -23.00 11.36 -43.44
C LEU A 12 -21.74 12.11 -43.96
N ALA A 13 -20.71 12.17 -43.09
CA ALA A 13 -19.47 11.35 -43.14
C ALA A 13 -18.18 12.12 -42.77
N ASN A 14 -17.37 11.50 -41.92
CA ASN A 14 -15.91 11.60 -41.79
C ASN A 14 -15.25 13.00 -41.69
N GLN A 15 -14.55 13.28 -40.58
CA GLN A 15 -13.09 13.18 -40.52
C GLN A 15 -12.51 13.65 -39.15
N ARG A 16 -11.84 12.69 -38.49
CA ARG A 16 -10.58 12.74 -37.71
C ARG A 16 -10.28 13.91 -36.75
N LYS A 17 -10.10 13.53 -35.48
CA LYS A 17 -9.40 14.24 -34.39
C LYS A 17 -7.92 14.55 -34.77
N PRO A 18 -7.36 15.70 -34.37
CA PRO A 18 -5.93 15.97 -34.54
C PRO A 18 -5.10 15.13 -33.56
N ARG A 19 -4.13 14.39 -34.12
CA ARG A 19 -3.01 13.76 -33.40
C ARG A 19 -1.93 14.83 -33.20
N TRP A 20 -1.49 15.02 -31.96
CA TRP A 20 -0.27 15.78 -31.67
C TRP A 20 0.93 14.87 -31.89
N SER A 21 1.73 15.19 -32.91
CA SER A 21 3.00 14.56 -33.23
C SER A 21 4.10 15.20 -32.38
N VAL A 22 4.78 14.40 -31.54
CA VAL A 22 6.02 14.83 -30.89
C VAL A 22 7.13 14.73 -31.93
N CYS A 23 7.65 15.88 -32.36
CA CYS A 23 8.82 15.97 -33.22
C CYS A 23 10.07 15.93 -32.34
N LEU A 24 10.77 14.80 -32.35
CA LEU A 24 12.13 14.68 -31.83
C LEU A 24 13.09 15.06 -32.96
N LYS A 25 13.68 16.26 -32.87
CA LYS A 25 14.93 16.57 -33.58
C LYS A 25 16.06 16.66 -32.55
N ARG A 26 16.95 15.66 -32.62
CA ARG A 26 18.35 15.79 -32.23
C ARG A 26 19.05 16.42 -33.42
N ASP A 27 19.84 17.47 -33.19
CA ASP A 27 21.05 17.73 -33.96
C ASP A 27 22.10 18.40 -33.06
N PHE A 28 23.33 17.97 -33.25
CA PHE A 28 24.55 18.36 -32.56
C PHE A 28 25.18 19.60 -33.22
N GLY A 29 25.90 20.40 -32.43
CA GLY A 29 27.12 21.09 -32.87
C GLY A 29 27.04 22.61 -33.04
N GLY A 30 27.86 23.35 -32.28
CA GLY A 30 28.17 24.76 -32.51
C GLY A 30 28.95 25.40 -31.34
N PHE A 31 30.21 25.74 -31.59
CA PHE A 31 31.21 26.32 -30.67
C PHE A 31 31.02 27.83 -30.41
N GLY A 32 31.60 28.31 -29.29
CA GLY A 32 31.92 29.73 -28.97
C GLY A 32 31.07 30.32 -27.84
N THR A 33 31.55 31.02 -26.81
CA THR A 33 32.88 31.60 -26.53
C THR A 33 33.00 31.93 -25.02
N VAL A 34 34.20 31.68 -24.50
CA VAL A 34 34.95 32.15 -23.31
C VAL A 34 34.39 33.25 -22.38
N ALA A 35 34.41 32.96 -21.07
CA ALA A 35 35.00 33.73 -19.95
C ALA A 35 34.78 32.87 -18.69
N GLY A 36 35.71 32.52 -17.80
CA GLY A 36 37.01 33.04 -17.39
C GLY A 36 37.18 32.50 -15.95
N VAL A 37 38.38 32.08 -15.59
CA VAL A 37 39.00 31.94 -14.25
C VAL A 37 40.04 30.83 -14.40
N GLY A 38 41.30 31.27 -14.45
CA GLY A 38 42.46 30.40 -14.44
C GLY A 38 42.85 30.00 -13.02
N ILE A 39 43.35 28.76 -12.89
CA ILE A 39 44.26 28.37 -11.82
C ILE A 39 45.35 27.51 -12.49
N GLU A 40 46.60 27.85 -12.18
CA GLU A 40 47.83 27.32 -12.76
C GLU A 40 48.18 25.87 -12.32
N PRO A 41 49.09 25.20 -13.06
CA PRO A 41 49.31 23.76 -13.00
C PRO A 41 50.50 23.34 -12.11
N GLY A 42 50.48 22.09 -11.65
CA GLY A 42 51.66 21.42 -11.12
C GLY A 42 51.33 20.06 -10.52
N HIS A 43 52.12 19.05 -10.87
CA HIS A 43 52.10 17.63 -10.44
C HIS A 43 51.44 16.66 -11.43
N THR A 44 52.26 16.18 -12.36
CA THR A 44 52.07 14.93 -13.11
C THR A 44 52.70 13.78 -12.32
N PHE A 45 52.12 12.58 -12.30
CA PHE A 45 52.82 11.33 -12.65
C PHE A 45 51.85 10.14 -12.90
N MET A 46 51.89 9.69 -14.17
CA MET A 46 51.86 8.30 -14.67
C MET A 46 50.66 7.38 -14.43
N VAL A 47 49.90 7.13 -15.50
CA VAL A 47 49.19 5.87 -15.76
C VAL A 47 49.82 5.25 -17.02
N PRO A 48 50.25 3.97 -17.00
CA PRO A 48 50.85 3.35 -18.18
C PRO A 48 49.78 3.00 -19.23
N ALA A 49 50.08 3.36 -20.48
CA ALA A 49 49.36 2.90 -21.66
C ALA A 49 49.83 1.49 -22.06
N VAL A 50 48.89 0.60 -22.37
CA VAL A 50 49.18 -0.59 -23.21
C VAL A 50 48.15 -0.66 -24.33
N ARG A 51 48.69 -0.79 -25.54
CA ARG A 51 48.03 -0.87 -26.85
C ARG A 51 47.26 -2.18 -27.05
N GLY A 52 46.14 -2.06 -27.76
CA GLY A 52 45.82 -2.85 -28.96
C GLY A 52 45.46 -4.34 -28.83
N ASN A 53 44.21 -4.68 -29.17
CA ASN A 53 43.92 -5.45 -30.39
C ASN A 53 42.41 -5.61 -30.61
N ARG A 54 41.96 -5.35 -31.85
CA ARG A 54 40.69 -5.89 -32.38
C ARG A 54 40.86 -7.39 -32.61
N PRO A 55 39.77 -8.16 -32.49
CA PRO A 55 39.55 -9.22 -33.47
C PRO A 55 38.17 -9.12 -34.14
N THR A 56 38.26 -9.45 -35.42
CA THR A 56 37.28 -9.80 -36.44
C THR A 56 36.10 -10.67 -35.98
N ALA A 57 34.92 -10.39 -36.54
CA ALA A 57 33.75 -11.25 -36.52
C ALA A 57 33.93 -12.50 -37.38
N PRO A 58 33.27 -13.63 -37.04
CA PRO A 58 32.90 -14.63 -38.02
C PRO A 58 31.38 -14.85 -38.11
N ALA A 59 31.03 -15.49 -39.22
CA ALA A 59 29.73 -15.60 -39.86
C ALA A 59 28.66 -16.39 -39.10
N GLU A 60 27.42 -16.13 -39.51
CA GLU A 60 26.17 -16.73 -39.05
C GLU A 60 26.12 -18.24 -39.30
N GLY A 61 25.62 -18.96 -38.29
CA GLY A 61 25.17 -20.34 -38.34
C GLY A 61 24.09 -20.56 -37.26
N PRO A 62 23.13 -21.48 -37.45
CA PRO A 62 21.93 -21.55 -36.61
C PRO A 62 22.26 -22.04 -35.19
N LEU A 63 22.07 -21.16 -34.21
CA LEU A 63 22.31 -21.43 -32.79
C LEU A 63 21.22 -22.34 -32.20
N ARG A 64 21.58 -23.60 -31.98
CA ARG A 64 20.87 -24.54 -31.09
C ARG A 64 21.06 -24.10 -29.63
N ILE A 65 19.96 -23.82 -28.93
CA ILE A 65 19.98 -23.46 -27.50
C ILE A 65 20.16 -24.74 -26.66
N ARG A 66 21.33 -24.90 -26.03
CA ARG A 66 21.54 -25.82 -24.89
C ARG A 66 21.33 -25.05 -23.60
N PHE A 67 20.50 -25.59 -22.69
CA PHE A 67 20.30 -25.08 -21.34
C PHE A 67 21.54 -25.34 -20.48
N GLY A 68 22.39 -24.33 -20.31
CA GLY A 68 23.47 -24.31 -19.32
C GLY A 68 23.00 -23.62 -18.04
N ALA A 69 23.09 -24.32 -16.91
CA ALA A 69 22.88 -23.76 -15.58
C ALA A 69 23.93 -22.69 -15.28
N MET A 70 23.51 -21.51 -14.81
CA MET A 70 24.38 -20.47 -14.27
C MET A 70 23.88 -20.02 -12.90
N ALA A 71 24.67 -20.45 -11.90
CA ALA A 71 25.04 -19.86 -10.62
C ALA A 71 24.17 -18.75 -9.96
N GLY A 72 23.86 -18.98 -8.68
CA GLY A 72 24.06 -17.96 -7.64
C GLY A 72 22.83 -17.25 -7.06
N VAL A 73 21.86 -17.99 -6.52
CA VAL A 73 21.00 -17.48 -5.43
C VAL A 73 21.50 -18.15 -4.15
N PRO A 74 21.73 -17.44 -3.02
CA PRO A 74 22.10 -18.09 -1.78
C PRO A 74 20.98 -19.05 -1.39
N ARG A 75 21.26 -20.35 -1.53
CA ARG A 75 20.45 -21.40 -0.94
C ARG A 75 20.67 -21.25 0.56
N VAL A 76 19.63 -20.83 1.29
CA VAL A 76 19.56 -21.11 2.73
C VAL A 76 19.80 -22.62 2.85
N GLN A 77 20.90 -22.99 3.48
CA GLN A 77 21.14 -24.37 3.86
C GLN A 77 20.07 -24.72 4.89
N GLU A 78 18.97 -25.32 4.43
CA GLU A 78 18.22 -26.23 5.28
C GLU A 78 19.20 -27.34 5.66
N GLU A 79 19.63 -27.35 6.92
CA GLU A 79 20.26 -28.52 7.51
C GLU A 79 19.35 -29.73 7.26
N ARG A 80 19.71 -30.56 6.28
CA ARG A 80 19.26 -31.93 6.21
C ARG A 80 19.84 -32.66 7.40
N ARG A 81 19.15 -32.61 8.55
CA ARG A 81 19.34 -33.60 9.60
C ARG A 81 18.83 -34.93 9.07
N SER A 82 19.77 -35.82 8.78
CA SER A 82 19.57 -37.23 8.55
C SER A 82 18.76 -37.85 9.69
N GLY A 83 17.92 -38.82 9.32
CA GLY A 83 16.90 -39.40 10.18
C GLY A 83 17.38 -39.87 11.56
N ALA A 84 16.72 -39.34 12.57
CA ALA A 84 16.26 -40.07 13.74
C ALA A 84 15.02 -39.33 14.20
N ASN A 85 13.88 -40.00 14.23
CA ASN A 85 12.61 -39.47 14.72
C ASN A 85 12.75 -39.33 16.26
N PRO A 86 12.94 -38.14 16.85
CA PRO A 86 12.65 -38.02 18.27
C PRO A 86 11.13 -38.04 18.35
N LYS A 87 10.55 -38.80 19.27
CA LYS A 87 9.15 -38.64 19.66
C LYS A 87 8.96 -37.21 20.20
N GLY A 88 8.80 -36.25 19.30
CA GLY A 88 8.53 -34.87 19.59
C GLY A 88 7.04 -34.74 19.77
N THR A 89 6.63 -34.40 20.99
CA THR A 89 5.34 -33.80 21.30
C THR A 89 4.81 -33.01 20.11
N LEU A 90 3.65 -33.41 19.58
CA LEU A 90 2.88 -32.59 18.64
C LEU A 90 2.78 -31.21 19.28
N ARG A 91 3.51 -30.23 18.74
CA ARG A 91 3.42 -28.85 19.21
C ARG A 91 1.98 -28.42 18.92
N GLU A 92 1.17 -28.23 19.95
CA GLU A 92 -0.18 -27.69 19.80
C GLU A 92 -0.11 -26.48 18.88
N MET A 93 -0.83 -26.55 17.75
CA MET A 93 -0.84 -25.46 16.79
C MET A 93 -1.66 -24.33 17.37
N CYS A 94 -1.02 -23.18 17.61
CA CYS A 94 -1.71 -21.99 18.10
C CYS A 94 -2.81 -21.55 17.12
N HIS A 95 -3.98 -21.21 17.64
CA HIS A 95 -5.07 -20.64 16.84
C HIS A 95 -4.87 -19.14 16.70
N VAL A 96 -5.13 -18.63 15.51
CA VAL A 96 -5.24 -17.19 15.25
C VAL A 96 -6.66 -16.89 14.81
N VAL A 97 -7.38 -16.12 15.63
CA VAL A 97 -8.65 -15.53 15.26
C VAL A 97 -8.37 -14.20 14.57
N ILE A 98 -8.60 -14.16 13.26
CA ILE A 98 -8.50 -12.94 12.46
C ILE A 98 -9.83 -12.21 12.56
N LEU A 99 -9.81 -11.05 13.23
CA LEU A 99 -10.93 -10.12 13.23
C LEU A 99 -10.84 -9.24 11.99
N ALA A 100 -11.77 -9.46 11.07
CA ALA A 100 -11.85 -8.77 9.80
C ALA A 100 -13.30 -8.38 9.53
N ARG A 101 -13.84 -7.43 10.30
CA ARG A 101 -15.25 -7.03 10.17
C ARG A 101 -15.55 -6.50 8.78
N ARG A 102 -14.62 -5.80 8.15
CA ARG A 102 -14.77 -5.27 6.79
C ARG A 102 -13.54 -5.49 5.93
N ASN A 103 -13.70 -5.28 4.62
CA ASN A 103 -12.64 -5.28 3.61
C ASN A 103 -12.03 -6.67 3.34
N CYS A 104 -12.76 -7.45 2.52
CA CYS A 104 -12.36 -8.78 2.04
C CYS A 104 -10.95 -8.80 1.43
N SER A 105 -10.53 -7.71 0.80
CA SER A 105 -9.24 -7.61 0.13
C SER A 105 -8.09 -7.56 1.12
N LEU A 106 -8.21 -6.83 2.23
CA LEU A 106 -7.19 -6.78 3.27
C LEU A 106 -7.16 -8.10 4.05
N ALA A 107 -8.32 -8.60 4.46
CA ALA A 107 -8.45 -9.87 5.17
C ALA A 107 -7.73 -11.01 4.44
N LEU A 108 -7.99 -11.16 3.13
CA LEU A 108 -7.35 -12.20 2.32
C LEU A 108 -5.82 -12.06 2.24
N LYS A 109 -5.27 -10.85 2.25
CA LYS A 109 -3.82 -10.63 2.26
C LYS A 109 -3.21 -11.11 3.57
N VAL A 110 -3.85 -10.80 4.70
CA VAL A 110 -3.43 -11.26 6.04
C VAL A 110 -3.53 -12.78 6.15
N ILE A 111 -4.67 -13.36 5.78
CA ILE A 111 -4.90 -14.81 5.76
C ILE A 111 -3.82 -15.54 4.97
N ARG A 112 -3.53 -15.08 3.74
CA ARG A 112 -2.50 -15.72 2.90
C ARG A 112 -1.09 -15.53 3.46
N ALA A 113 -0.79 -14.37 4.04
CA ALA A 113 0.51 -14.12 4.66
C ALA A 113 0.75 -15.05 5.86
N LEU A 114 -0.23 -15.20 6.75
CA LEU A 114 -0.17 -16.15 7.87
C LEU A 114 -0.19 -17.61 7.41
N GLY A 115 -1.13 -17.98 6.55
CA GLY A 115 -1.33 -19.37 6.12
C GLY A 115 -0.13 -19.98 5.40
N ARG A 116 0.71 -19.16 4.74
CA ARG A 116 1.97 -19.60 4.15
C ARG A 116 3.00 -20.06 5.17
N THR A 117 2.93 -19.58 6.41
CA THR A 117 3.83 -20.02 7.47
C THR A 117 3.55 -21.46 7.91
N ARG A 118 2.32 -21.96 7.70
CA ARG A 118 1.83 -23.26 8.18
C ARG A 118 1.96 -23.46 9.71
N ARG A 119 2.05 -22.36 10.47
CA ARG A 119 2.26 -22.39 11.93
C ARG A 119 0.96 -22.30 12.73
N TYR A 120 -0.10 -21.76 12.14
CA TYR A 120 -1.33 -21.43 12.83
C TYR A 120 -2.53 -22.08 12.18
N THR A 121 -3.50 -22.44 13.01
CA THR A 121 -4.88 -22.70 12.59
C THR A 121 -5.61 -21.36 12.53
N ILE A 122 -6.23 -21.04 11.39
CA ILE A 122 -6.82 -19.71 11.17
C ILE A 122 -8.34 -19.79 11.23
N ILE A 123 -8.91 -19.07 12.19
CA ILE A 123 -10.34 -18.80 12.30
C ILE A 123 -10.56 -17.34 11.86
N VAL A 124 -11.59 -17.07 11.08
CA VAL A 124 -11.92 -15.71 10.65
C VAL A 124 -13.27 -15.30 11.21
N VAL A 125 -13.33 -14.14 11.85
CA VAL A 125 -14.57 -13.51 12.32
C VAL A 125 -14.81 -12.25 11.48
N GLY A 126 -15.95 -12.18 10.81
CA GLY A 126 -16.30 -11.00 10.00
C GLY A 126 -17.70 -11.02 9.42
N ASP A 127 -18.05 -9.94 8.72
CA ASP A 127 -19.40 -9.73 8.17
C ASP A 127 -19.58 -10.27 6.73
N GLU A 128 -20.77 -10.08 6.16
CA GLU A 128 -21.11 -10.52 4.80
C GLU A 128 -20.17 -9.96 3.72
N SER A 129 -19.55 -8.80 3.96
CA SER A 129 -18.59 -8.18 3.04
C SER A 129 -17.31 -9.00 2.88
N VAL A 130 -16.97 -9.84 3.87
CA VAL A 130 -15.76 -10.67 3.87
C VAL A 130 -16.02 -12.16 3.65
N HIS A 131 -17.28 -12.60 3.52
CA HIS A 131 -17.66 -14.02 3.37
C HIS A 131 -16.85 -14.80 2.33
N ALA A 132 -16.36 -14.17 1.26
CA ALA A 132 -15.57 -14.84 0.23
C ALA A 132 -14.26 -15.44 0.78
N VAL A 133 -13.69 -14.92 1.87
CA VAL A 133 -12.44 -15.41 2.44
C VAL A 133 -12.56 -16.80 3.07
N ARG A 134 -13.78 -17.23 3.44
CA ARG A 134 -14.04 -18.58 4.00
C ARG A 134 -13.65 -19.72 3.06
N TRP A 135 -13.54 -19.42 1.76
CA TRP A 135 -13.12 -20.37 0.74
C TRP A 135 -11.62 -20.36 0.51
N SER A 136 -10.87 -19.59 1.30
CA SER A 136 -9.41 -19.66 1.26
C SER A 136 -8.98 -20.99 1.85
N ARG A 137 -8.03 -21.66 1.19
CA ARG A 137 -7.49 -22.94 1.68
C ARG A 137 -6.75 -22.86 3.02
N TYR A 138 -6.50 -21.64 3.50
CA TYR A 138 -5.79 -21.38 4.75
C TYR A 138 -6.74 -21.11 5.91
N VAL A 139 -8.04 -20.93 5.64
CA VAL A 139 -9.07 -20.70 6.66
C VAL A 139 -9.63 -22.06 7.05
N GLU A 140 -9.52 -22.38 8.34
CA GLU A 140 -10.14 -23.57 8.93
C GLU A 140 -11.63 -23.31 9.14
N GLU A 141 -11.94 -22.13 9.65
CA GLU A 141 -13.29 -21.80 10.09
C GLU A 141 -13.63 -20.33 9.87
N PHE A 142 -14.89 -20.06 9.53
CA PHE A 142 -15.42 -18.72 9.39
C PHE A 142 -16.64 -18.54 10.27
N ARG A 143 -16.64 -17.49 11.10
CA ARG A 143 -17.73 -17.09 11.98
C ARG A 143 -18.29 -15.76 11.50
N SER A 144 -19.58 -15.74 11.19
CA SER A 144 -20.25 -14.53 10.71
C SER A 144 -20.71 -13.67 11.88
N VAL A 145 -20.51 -12.36 11.79
CA VAL A 145 -21.14 -11.35 12.65
C VAL A 145 -21.90 -10.41 11.74
N GLY A 146 -23.18 -10.14 12.01
CA GLY A 146 -24.00 -9.33 11.12
C GLY A 146 -23.50 -7.89 11.06
N ILE A 147 -23.66 -7.22 9.90
CA ILE A 147 -23.31 -5.78 9.75
C ILE A 147 -24.07 -4.90 10.76
N ALA A 148 -25.29 -5.30 11.14
CA ALA A 148 -26.15 -4.60 12.08
C ALA A 148 -26.06 -5.14 13.51
N SER A 149 -25.21 -6.13 13.76
CA SER A 149 -24.98 -6.65 15.11
C SER A 149 -24.36 -5.56 15.97
N ASP A 150 -24.81 -5.49 17.22
CA ASP A 150 -24.17 -4.61 18.19
C ASP A 150 -22.80 -5.17 18.61
N GLU A 151 -22.09 -4.39 19.44
CA GLU A 151 -20.77 -4.80 19.92
C GLU A 151 -20.82 -6.06 20.80
N GLN A 152 -21.94 -6.30 21.49
CA GLN A 152 -22.09 -7.42 22.41
C GLN A 152 -22.21 -8.75 21.67
N ASP A 153 -22.93 -8.77 20.54
CA ASP A 153 -22.98 -9.91 19.64
C ASP A 153 -21.58 -10.30 19.15
N LEU A 154 -20.78 -9.32 18.75
CA LEU A 154 -19.41 -9.54 18.30
C LEU A 154 -18.55 -10.14 19.42
N LEU A 155 -18.60 -9.57 20.63
CA LEU A 155 -17.86 -10.07 21.78
C LEU A 155 -18.31 -11.49 22.17
N THR A 156 -19.59 -11.82 21.98
CA THR A 156 -20.12 -13.18 22.22
C THR A 156 -19.56 -14.17 21.19
N VAL A 157 -19.55 -13.81 19.91
CA VAL A 157 -18.93 -14.65 18.86
C VAL A 157 -17.43 -14.82 19.11
N LEU A 158 -16.74 -13.76 19.51
CA LEU A 158 -15.34 -13.83 19.90
C LEU A 158 -15.14 -14.74 21.12
N GLY A 159 -15.93 -14.64 22.19
CA GLY A 159 -15.84 -15.54 23.35
C GLY A 159 -15.95 -17.01 22.94
N SER A 160 -16.92 -17.34 22.09
CA SER A 160 -17.10 -18.72 21.60
C SER A 160 -15.92 -19.29 20.79
N CYS A 161 -15.06 -18.43 20.24
CA CYS A 161 -13.84 -18.87 19.54
C CYS A 161 -12.70 -19.19 20.52
N ALA A 162 -12.67 -18.54 21.68
CA ALA A 162 -11.65 -18.71 22.72
C ALA A 162 -11.88 -19.95 23.61
N ASP A 163 -13.14 -20.36 23.81
CA ASP A 163 -13.56 -21.49 24.66
C ASP A 163 -13.03 -22.88 24.24
N ARG A 164 -12.13 -22.94 23.25
CA ARG A 164 -11.51 -24.19 22.75
C ARG A 164 -10.40 -24.73 23.66
N GLY A 165 -10.06 -24.02 24.74
CA GLY A 165 -9.02 -24.44 25.69
C GLY A 165 -7.59 -24.33 25.14
N GLU A 166 -7.40 -23.69 23.98
CA GLU A 166 -6.12 -23.54 23.30
C GLU A 166 -5.66 -22.08 23.34
N ARG A 167 -4.34 -21.84 23.29
CA ARG A 167 -3.79 -20.48 23.16
C ARG A 167 -4.26 -19.84 21.85
N CYS A 168 -5.04 -18.78 21.96
CA CYS A 168 -5.62 -18.07 20.82
C CYS A 168 -5.09 -16.64 20.72
N ILE A 169 -4.67 -16.23 19.53
CA ILE A 169 -4.25 -14.86 19.24
C ILE A 169 -5.39 -14.16 18.50
N LEU A 170 -5.83 -13.00 18.99
CA LEU A 170 -6.78 -12.15 18.27
C LEU A 170 -6.04 -11.13 17.43
N LEU A 171 -6.10 -11.27 16.10
CA LEU A 171 -5.41 -10.41 15.15
C LEU A 171 -6.41 -9.48 14.42
N PRO A 172 -6.45 -8.18 14.74
CA PRO A 172 -7.27 -7.21 13.99
C PRO A 172 -6.69 -6.92 12.61
N VAL A 173 -7.54 -6.68 11.61
CA VAL A 173 -7.10 -6.45 10.22
C VAL A 173 -7.19 -4.99 9.78
N ASN A 174 -8.35 -4.37 9.97
CA ASN A 174 -8.66 -3.02 9.49
C ASN A 174 -8.71 -2.02 10.66
N SER A 175 -8.78 -0.72 10.38
CA SER A 175 -8.64 0.31 11.42
C SER A 175 -9.71 0.22 12.50
N GLU A 176 -10.94 -0.13 12.12
CA GLU A 176 -12.07 -0.31 13.03
C GLU A 176 -11.81 -1.49 13.99
N ASP A 177 -11.25 -2.59 13.48
CA ASP A 177 -10.88 -3.77 14.27
C ASP A 177 -9.72 -3.46 15.23
N PHE A 178 -8.71 -2.70 14.79
CA PHE A 178 -7.64 -2.22 15.68
C PHE A 178 -8.19 -1.33 16.80
N TYR A 179 -9.10 -0.40 16.45
CA TYR A 179 -9.74 0.49 17.42
C TYR A 179 -10.56 -0.27 18.45
N LEU A 180 -11.37 -1.25 18.01
CA LEU A 180 -12.14 -2.09 18.92
C LEU A 180 -11.22 -2.86 19.86
N CYS A 181 -10.21 -3.55 19.33
CA CYS A 181 -9.28 -4.33 20.15
C CYS A 181 -8.52 -3.44 21.15
N ALA A 182 -8.12 -2.23 20.75
CA ALA A 182 -7.44 -1.29 21.64
C ALA A 182 -8.38 -0.78 22.75
N THR A 183 -9.64 -0.47 22.41
CA THR A 183 -10.63 0.06 23.36
C THR A 183 -11.16 -1.00 24.33
N ARG A 184 -11.25 -2.26 23.87
CA ARG A 184 -11.72 -3.41 24.67
C ARG A 184 -10.60 -4.33 25.12
N ARG A 185 -9.37 -3.82 25.12
CA ARG A 185 -8.16 -4.56 25.48
C ARG A 185 -8.35 -5.43 26.72
N GLY A 186 -8.76 -4.83 27.85
CA GLY A 186 -8.88 -5.57 29.11
C GLY A 186 -9.84 -6.75 29.05
N ARG A 187 -11.01 -6.59 28.41
CA ARG A 187 -11.97 -7.69 28.24
C ARG A 187 -11.46 -8.77 27.28
N LEU A 188 -10.77 -8.38 26.22
CA LEU A 188 -10.27 -9.31 25.21
C LEU A 188 -9.03 -10.08 25.69
N GLU A 189 -8.21 -9.49 26.55
CA GLU A 189 -7.03 -10.14 27.16
C GLU A 189 -7.41 -11.29 28.11
N ASP A 190 -8.66 -11.34 28.60
CA ASP A 190 -9.18 -12.48 29.36
C ASP A 190 -9.25 -13.77 28.51
N ASP A 191 -9.55 -13.61 27.22
CA ASP A 191 -9.84 -14.71 26.30
C ASP A 191 -8.71 -14.93 25.26
N TYR A 192 -7.89 -13.91 25.01
CA TYR A 192 -6.93 -13.88 23.90
C TYR A 192 -5.57 -13.32 24.27
N GLN A 193 -4.54 -13.84 23.61
CA GLN A 193 -3.27 -13.16 23.49
C GLN A 193 -3.40 -12.05 22.45
N LEU A 194 -3.31 -10.79 22.88
CA LEU A 194 -3.32 -9.66 21.97
C LEU A 194 -1.88 -9.34 21.51
N PRO A 195 -1.66 -9.15 20.19
CA PRO A 195 -0.41 -8.57 19.73
C PRO A 195 -0.29 -7.11 20.20
N PRO A 196 0.86 -6.46 20.04
CA PRO A 196 0.98 -5.03 20.33
C PRO A 196 -0.09 -4.24 19.57
N LEU A 197 -0.87 -3.43 20.30
CA LEU A 197 -1.90 -2.55 19.75
C LEU A 197 -1.57 -1.10 20.08
N PRO A 198 -1.85 -0.15 19.18
CA PRO A 198 -1.54 1.24 19.46
C PRO A 198 -2.44 1.78 20.58
N PRO A 199 -2.00 2.81 21.30
CA PRO A 199 -2.88 3.58 22.17
C PRO A 199 -4.13 4.08 21.43
N VAL A 200 -5.30 4.11 22.08
CA VAL A 200 -6.57 4.54 21.45
C VAL A 200 -6.46 5.95 20.89
N ASN A 201 -5.87 6.88 21.64
CA ASN A 201 -5.63 8.25 21.18
C ASN A 201 -4.73 8.31 19.93
N ALA A 202 -3.74 7.42 19.80
CA ALA A 202 -2.89 7.35 18.62
C ALA A 202 -3.68 6.89 17.38
N LEU A 203 -4.58 5.91 17.54
CA LEU A 203 -5.49 5.49 16.48
C LEU A 203 -6.43 6.63 16.05
N GLU A 204 -6.99 7.37 17.00
CA GLU A 204 -7.85 8.53 16.71
C GLU A 204 -7.11 9.66 15.99
N ILE A 205 -5.86 9.93 16.39
CA ILE A 205 -5.01 10.92 15.71
C ILE A 205 -4.73 10.45 14.28
N ALA A 206 -4.31 9.19 14.09
CA ALA A 206 -3.98 8.64 12.78
C ALA A 206 -5.20 8.58 11.84
N ALA A 207 -6.39 8.34 12.37
CA ALA A 207 -7.63 8.24 11.60
C ALA A 207 -8.17 9.60 11.12
N ASP A 208 -7.77 10.72 11.71
CA ASP A 208 -8.23 12.06 11.33
C ASP A 208 -7.06 12.90 10.82
N LYS A 209 -7.03 13.19 9.52
CA LYS A 209 -5.94 13.95 8.88
C LYS A 209 -5.72 15.34 9.48
N TRP A 210 -6.75 15.98 10.06
CA TRP A 210 -6.58 17.25 10.76
C TRP A 210 -5.89 17.07 12.12
N ARG A 211 -6.32 16.08 12.90
CA ARG A 211 -5.67 15.74 14.18
C ARG A 211 -4.23 15.28 13.96
N LEU A 212 -3.99 14.48 12.93
CA LEU A 212 -2.65 14.05 12.51
C LEU A 212 -1.77 15.26 12.19
N TYR A 213 -2.26 16.20 11.37
CA TYR A 213 -1.52 17.42 11.05
C TYR A 213 -1.16 18.25 12.30
N ALA A 214 -2.12 18.45 13.20
CA ALA A 214 -1.89 19.18 14.44
C ALA A 214 -0.84 18.49 15.34
N ALA A 215 -0.94 17.18 15.51
CA ALA A 215 0.00 16.38 16.29
C ALA A 215 1.41 16.35 15.66
N ALA A 216 1.49 16.19 14.35
CA ALA A 216 2.75 16.19 13.61
C ALA A 216 3.47 17.53 13.74
N ARG A 217 2.76 18.65 13.58
CA ARG A 217 3.32 19.99 13.76
C ARG A 217 3.86 20.20 15.17
N ALA A 218 3.13 19.77 16.20
CA ALA A 218 3.58 19.87 17.59
C ALA A 218 4.84 19.02 17.87
N ALA A 219 5.00 17.90 17.15
CA ALA A 219 6.15 17.01 17.26
C ALA A 219 7.31 17.35 16.31
N GLY A 220 7.22 18.44 15.52
CA GLY A 220 8.25 18.83 14.56
C GLY A 220 8.38 17.89 13.34
N ILE A 221 7.32 17.14 13.02
CA ILE A 221 7.25 16.24 11.86
C ILE A 221 6.76 17.01 10.66
N GLN A 222 7.42 16.83 9.51
CA GLN A 222 7.07 17.56 8.29
C GLN A 222 5.78 17.01 7.67
N MET A 223 4.75 17.86 7.60
CA MET A 223 3.52 17.63 6.84
C MET A 223 3.19 18.85 5.99
N LEU A 224 2.49 18.62 4.89
CA LEU A 224 2.03 19.72 4.04
C LEU A 224 1.14 20.69 4.84
N PRO A 225 1.22 22.01 4.59
CA PRO A 225 0.28 22.97 5.14
C PRO A 225 -1.15 22.50 4.95
N THR A 226 -1.90 22.41 6.04
CA THR A 226 -3.25 21.85 6.05
C THR A 226 -4.17 22.83 6.75
N VAL A 227 -5.32 23.10 6.15
CA VAL A 227 -6.40 23.91 6.74
C VAL A 227 -7.71 23.16 6.64
N GLN A 228 -8.66 23.43 7.54
CA GLN A 228 -10.01 22.86 7.42
C GLN A 228 -10.81 23.64 6.39
N LEU A 229 -11.62 22.96 5.58
CA LEU A 229 -12.42 23.64 4.55
C LEU A 229 -13.39 24.66 5.16
N ARG A 230 -13.97 24.37 6.34
CA ARG A 230 -14.85 25.30 7.06
C ARG A 230 -14.22 26.67 7.34
N GLN A 231 -12.92 26.70 7.66
CA GLN A 231 -12.21 27.95 7.98
C GLN A 231 -12.10 28.87 6.75
N ILE A 232 -12.05 28.29 5.54
CA ILE A 232 -12.06 29.05 4.29
C ILE A 232 -13.44 29.67 4.02
N VAL A 233 -14.53 29.00 4.44
CA VAL A 233 -15.91 29.46 4.24
C VAL A 233 -16.28 30.54 5.24
N GLU A 234 -15.95 30.34 6.52
CA GLU A 234 -16.47 31.14 7.63
C GLU A 234 -15.53 32.28 8.04
N GLU A 235 -14.22 32.05 8.01
CA GLU A 235 -13.24 32.96 8.63
C GLU A 235 -12.56 33.89 7.61
N GLY A 236 -12.93 33.81 6.31
CA GLY A 236 -12.38 34.68 5.28
C GLY A 236 -10.87 34.50 5.04
N PHE A 237 -10.36 33.30 5.33
CA PHE A 237 -8.93 32.95 5.37
C PHE A 237 -8.06 33.61 4.27
N GLU A 238 -7.06 34.38 4.70
CA GLU A 238 -6.09 35.03 3.82
C GLU A 238 -4.95 34.09 3.40
N GLU A 239 -4.54 33.17 4.28
CA GLU A 239 -3.45 32.21 4.03
C GLU A 239 -3.97 30.87 3.50
N ILE A 240 -4.38 30.85 2.24
CA ILE A 240 -4.67 29.59 1.55
C ILE A 240 -3.34 28.99 1.05
N PRO A 241 -3.14 27.66 1.15
CA PRO A 241 -2.01 27.01 0.51
C PRO A 241 -1.91 27.36 -0.99
N SER A 242 -0.69 27.42 -1.52
CA SER A 242 -0.44 27.72 -2.93
C SER A 242 -1.21 26.77 -3.85
N PHE A 243 -1.94 27.33 -4.83
CA PHE A 243 -2.69 26.56 -5.82
C PHE A 243 -1.75 25.84 -6.82
N PRO A 244 -2.16 24.68 -7.37
CA PRO A 244 -3.43 23.98 -7.11
C PRO A 244 -3.50 23.35 -5.72
N VAL A 245 -4.71 23.13 -5.21
CA VAL A 245 -4.96 22.49 -3.92
C VAL A 245 -5.79 21.22 -4.06
N LEU A 246 -5.65 20.35 -3.08
CA LEU A 246 -6.32 19.07 -2.95
C LEU A 246 -7.26 19.11 -1.74
N LEU A 247 -8.55 18.96 -2.00
CA LEU A 247 -9.58 18.75 -1.01
C LEU A 247 -9.66 17.26 -0.67
N LYS A 248 -9.52 16.92 0.62
CA LYS A 248 -9.56 15.54 1.12
C LYS A 248 -10.56 15.43 2.27
N THR A 249 -11.24 14.30 2.39
CA THR A 249 -11.98 14.00 3.62
C THR A 249 -11.01 13.77 4.78
N ARG A 250 -11.44 14.08 6.00
CA ARG A 250 -10.64 13.88 7.22
C ARG A 250 -10.41 12.41 7.56
N ALA A 251 -11.46 11.60 7.47
CA ALA A 251 -11.48 10.25 8.02
C ALA A 251 -11.21 9.11 7.00
N ARG A 252 -11.29 9.36 5.69
CA ARG A 252 -11.07 8.30 4.68
C ARG A 252 -9.63 8.28 4.19
N GLY A 253 -9.07 7.09 4.01
CA GLY A 253 -7.75 6.86 3.41
C GLY A 253 -7.81 6.33 1.98
N GLY A 254 -6.63 6.06 1.39
CA GLY A 254 -6.52 5.37 0.09
C GLY A 254 -6.88 6.20 -1.14
N GLY A 255 -6.85 7.54 -1.04
CA GLY A 255 -7.10 8.44 -2.18
C GLY A 255 -8.59 8.70 -2.49
N GLU A 256 -9.50 8.15 -1.69
CA GLU A 256 -10.94 8.35 -1.88
C GLU A 256 -11.39 9.78 -1.54
N GLY A 257 -12.33 10.30 -2.32
CA GLY A 257 -12.95 11.61 -2.06
C GLY A 257 -12.06 12.81 -2.37
N PHE A 258 -10.96 12.61 -3.10
CA PHE A 258 -10.04 13.67 -3.47
C PHE A 258 -10.60 14.52 -4.61
N GLN A 259 -10.61 15.84 -4.43
CA GLN A 259 -11.00 16.81 -5.45
C GLN A 259 -9.92 17.88 -5.61
N VAL A 260 -9.64 18.27 -6.85
CA VAL A 260 -8.61 19.26 -7.16
C VAL A 260 -9.27 20.59 -7.47
N ALA A 261 -8.84 21.64 -6.79
CA ALA A 261 -9.16 23.02 -7.14
C ALA A 261 -7.90 23.69 -7.68
N GLU A 262 -7.94 24.11 -8.94
CA GLU A 262 -6.85 24.83 -9.61
C GLU A 262 -6.81 26.31 -9.20
N THR A 263 -7.92 26.85 -8.70
CA THR A 263 -8.04 28.26 -8.31
C THR A 263 -8.83 28.45 -7.03
N ARG A 264 -8.65 29.62 -6.38
CA ARG A 264 -9.43 30.02 -5.19
C ARG A 264 -10.93 30.02 -5.46
N HIS A 265 -11.34 30.46 -6.64
CA HIS A 265 -12.75 30.46 -7.02
C HIS A 265 -13.34 29.05 -7.02
N GLN A 266 -12.67 28.08 -7.65
CA GLN A 266 -13.12 26.69 -7.67
C GLN A 266 -13.19 26.09 -6.27
N LEU A 267 -12.22 26.40 -5.40
CA LEU A 267 -12.24 25.93 -4.01
C LEU A 267 -13.45 26.48 -3.25
N LEU A 268 -13.77 27.76 -3.42
CA LEU A 268 -14.95 28.38 -2.79
C LEU A 268 -16.26 27.79 -3.30
N GLU A 269 -16.37 27.48 -4.60
CA GLU A 269 -17.54 26.78 -5.15
C GLU A 269 -17.71 25.37 -4.56
N MET A 270 -16.61 24.62 -4.44
CA MET A 270 -16.61 23.31 -3.78
C MET A 270 -17.05 23.43 -2.32
N ALA A 271 -16.55 24.45 -1.62
CA ALA A 271 -16.88 24.70 -0.22
C ALA A 271 -18.38 25.01 -0.02
N ARG A 272 -18.94 25.88 -0.86
CA ARG A 272 -20.40 26.17 -0.89
C ARG A 272 -21.23 24.94 -1.15
N THR A 273 -20.76 24.05 -2.04
CA THR A 273 -21.44 22.80 -2.36
C THR A 273 -21.42 21.82 -1.19
N CYS A 274 -20.38 21.84 -0.35
CA CYS A 274 -20.30 21.00 0.86
C CYS A 274 -21.24 21.49 1.96
N GLY A 275 -21.48 22.80 2.07
CA GLY A 275 -22.32 23.39 3.13
C GLY A 275 -21.79 23.01 4.52
N GLU A 276 -22.68 22.57 5.41
CA GLU A 276 -22.32 22.12 6.77
C GLU A 276 -21.28 20.99 6.79
N ARG A 277 -21.23 20.17 5.72
CA ARG A 277 -20.22 19.10 5.61
C ARG A 277 -18.80 19.61 5.37
N ALA A 278 -18.58 20.92 5.22
CA ALA A 278 -17.25 21.48 5.07
C ALA A 278 -16.31 21.11 6.25
N GLU A 279 -16.84 20.83 7.43
CA GLU A 279 -16.04 20.38 8.58
C GLU A 279 -15.40 18.99 8.41
N ASP A 280 -15.94 18.16 7.50
CA ASP A 280 -15.45 16.82 7.17
C ASP A 280 -14.21 16.84 6.27
N PHE A 281 -13.79 18.02 5.78
CA PHE A 281 -12.75 18.14 4.77
C PHE A 281 -11.58 19.02 5.22
N ILE A 282 -10.42 18.68 4.68
CA ILE A 282 -9.19 19.47 4.77
C ILE A 282 -8.73 19.86 3.37
N VAL A 283 -7.97 20.95 3.29
CA VAL A 283 -7.34 21.46 2.08
C VAL A 283 -5.83 21.44 2.28
N GLN A 284 -5.12 20.88 1.29
CA GLN A 284 -3.65 20.81 1.25
C GLN A 284 -3.15 21.26 -0.12
N PRO A 285 -1.95 21.85 -0.24
CA PRO A 285 -1.36 22.15 -1.55
C PRO A 285 -1.09 20.86 -2.32
N LEU A 286 -1.38 20.88 -3.62
CA LEU A 286 -1.10 19.78 -4.53
C LEU A 286 0.29 19.97 -5.13
N ILE A 287 1.30 19.40 -4.47
CA ILE A 287 2.70 19.47 -4.91
C ILE A 287 3.11 18.22 -5.70
N ARG A 288 4.21 18.33 -6.45
CA ARG A 288 4.82 17.20 -7.16
C ARG A 288 5.81 16.49 -6.24
N GLY A 289 5.85 15.17 -6.33
CA GLY A 289 6.83 14.32 -5.65
C GLY A 289 6.61 12.86 -6.01
N VAL A 290 7.39 11.99 -5.37
CA VAL A 290 7.30 10.53 -5.52
C VAL A 290 6.76 9.92 -4.24
N ASP A 291 5.65 9.18 -4.38
CA ASP A 291 5.05 8.46 -3.26
C ASP A 291 6.02 7.42 -2.72
N HIS A 292 6.21 7.44 -1.41
CA HIS A 292 6.86 6.39 -0.65
C HIS A 292 5.87 5.88 0.39
N SER A 293 5.91 4.59 0.73
CA SER A 293 5.30 4.15 1.99
C SER A 293 6.28 3.35 2.83
N LEU A 294 6.24 3.68 4.12
CA LEU A 294 7.00 3.06 5.18
C LEU A 294 6.04 2.21 6.00
N SER A 295 6.13 0.91 5.81
CA SER A 295 5.35 -0.06 6.57
C SER A 295 6.16 -0.53 7.78
N VAL A 296 5.58 -0.53 8.98
CA VAL A 296 6.31 -0.78 10.22
C VAL A 296 5.60 -1.74 11.16
N PHE A 297 6.38 -2.36 12.03
CA PHE A 297 5.95 -2.97 13.27
C PHE A 297 6.70 -2.27 14.41
N CYS A 298 5.95 -1.74 15.38
CA CYS A 298 6.49 -0.95 16.48
C CYS A 298 6.12 -1.53 17.84
N VAL A 299 6.94 -1.20 18.85
CA VAL A 299 6.62 -1.39 20.26
C VAL A 299 7.01 -0.12 21.01
N ASP A 300 6.05 0.49 21.70
CA ASP A 300 6.21 1.76 22.45
C ASP A 300 6.91 2.88 21.65
N GLY A 301 6.57 2.99 20.37
CA GLY A 301 7.11 3.99 19.44
C GLY A 301 8.42 3.60 18.75
N GLU A 302 9.04 2.49 19.14
CA GLU A 302 10.27 1.99 18.51
C GLU A 302 9.95 1.04 17.36
N ILE A 303 10.48 1.35 16.17
CA ILE A 303 10.34 0.52 14.96
C ILE A 303 11.28 -0.69 15.08
N LEU A 304 10.72 -1.90 15.17
CA LEU A 304 11.49 -3.14 15.28
C LEU A 304 11.61 -3.89 13.94
N ALA A 305 10.67 -3.68 13.02
CA ALA A 305 10.75 -4.18 11.65
C ALA A 305 10.08 -3.18 10.71
N TYR A 306 10.61 -3.02 9.50
CA TYR A 306 10.01 -2.16 8.50
C TYR A 306 10.30 -2.62 7.08
N THR A 307 9.49 -2.13 6.16
CA THR A 307 9.80 -2.11 4.74
C THR A 307 9.53 -0.70 4.20
N LEU A 308 10.30 -0.30 3.20
CA LEU A 308 10.20 1.02 2.60
C LEU A 308 10.22 0.87 1.09
N TRP A 309 9.21 1.40 0.42
CA TRP A 309 9.12 1.36 -1.04
C TRP A 309 8.80 2.73 -1.61
N ARG A 310 9.15 2.92 -2.89
CA ARG A 310 8.75 4.07 -3.71
C ARG A 310 7.93 3.66 -4.92
N ALA A 311 7.04 4.55 -5.38
CA ALA A 311 6.28 4.35 -6.60
C ALA A 311 7.19 4.39 -7.84
N VAL A 312 7.06 3.39 -8.71
CA VAL A 312 7.79 3.30 -9.99
C VAL A 312 6.88 3.55 -11.18
N ALA A 313 5.63 3.11 -11.09
CA ALA A 313 4.64 3.32 -12.14
C ALA A 313 3.23 3.48 -11.58
N PRO A 314 2.39 4.33 -12.20
CA PRO A 314 1.04 4.60 -11.73
C PRO A 314 0.14 3.37 -11.86
N GLY A 315 -0.85 3.26 -10.96
CA GLY A 315 -1.80 2.14 -10.91
C GLY A 315 -3.06 2.30 -11.76
N GLY A 316 -3.18 3.41 -12.49
CA GLY A 316 -4.34 3.76 -13.32
C GLY A 316 -5.21 4.89 -12.75
N GLU A 317 -5.23 5.05 -11.44
CA GLU A 317 -5.90 6.14 -10.73
C GLU A 317 -4.88 7.22 -10.33
N ARG A 318 -5.27 8.50 -10.38
CA ARG A 318 -4.36 9.64 -10.14
C ARG A 318 -3.81 9.69 -8.71
N PHE A 319 -4.63 9.33 -7.73
CA PHE A 319 -4.30 9.36 -6.30
C PHE A 319 -4.41 7.98 -5.64
N GLY A 320 -4.53 6.94 -6.46
CA GLY A 320 -4.65 5.57 -6.00
C GLY A 320 -3.28 4.90 -5.88
N MET A 321 -3.29 3.70 -5.32
CA MET A 321 -2.08 2.89 -5.12
C MET A 321 -1.26 2.74 -6.41
N PRO A 322 0.08 2.91 -6.38
CA PRO A 322 0.94 2.68 -7.55
C PRO A 322 0.78 1.27 -8.11
N GLY A 323 0.90 1.13 -9.43
CA GLY A 323 0.84 -0.15 -10.12
C GLY A 323 2.09 -0.99 -9.84
N VAL A 324 3.21 -0.30 -9.64
CA VAL A 324 4.54 -0.88 -9.45
C VAL A 324 5.27 -0.11 -8.38
N ILE A 325 5.86 -0.85 -7.46
CA ILE A 325 6.68 -0.34 -6.37
C ILE A 325 8.06 -0.99 -6.39
N GLU A 326 9.03 -0.29 -5.83
CA GLU A 326 10.40 -0.75 -5.64
C GLU A 326 10.78 -0.54 -4.17
N PHE A 327 11.27 -1.58 -3.49
CA PHE A 327 11.84 -1.42 -2.16
C PHE A 327 13.17 -0.68 -2.26
N VAL A 328 13.32 0.34 -1.43
CA VAL A 328 14.45 1.28 -1.45
C VAL A 328 14.93 1.57 -0.05
N GLU A 329 16.17 2.05 0.04
CA GLU A 329 16.67 2.72 1.23
C GLU A 329 16.45 4.23 1.05
N GLN A 330 15.75 4.85 2.00
CA GLN A 330 15.56 6.30 2.05
C GLN A 330 15.60 6.75 3.51
N PRO A 331 16.80 7.07 4.04
CA PRO A 331 17.02 7.33 5.47
C PRO A 331 16.14 8.45 6.04
N GLN A 332 15.87 9.49 5.25
CA GLN A 332 15.05 10.63 5.71
C GLN A 332 13.59 10.23 5.96
N VAL A 333 13.02 9.35 5.12
CA VAL A 333 11.67 8.82 5.33
C VAL A 333 11.62 7.95 6.59
N LEU A 334 12.66 7.13 6.81
CA LEU A 334 12.75 6.32 8.02
C LEU A 334 12.86 7.19 9.28
N GLU A 335 13.63 8.28 9.23
CA GLU A 335 13.80 9.21 10.34
C GLU A 335 12.49 9.93 10.69
N GLU A 336 11.78 10.48 9.70
CA GLU A 336 10.46 11.09 9.91
C GLU A 336 9.45 10.05 10.43
N GLY A 337 9.51 8.82 9.93
CA GLY A 337 8.72 7.70 10.46
C GLY A 337 9.02 7.38 11.92
N ARG A 338 10.29 7.34 12.33
CA ARG A 338 10.69 7.13 13.73
C ARG A 338 10.15 8.23 14.63
N LYS A 339 10.27 9.50 14.23
CA LYS A 339 9.71 10.63 14.96
C LYS A 339 8.19 10.49 15.14
N ALA A 340 7.47 10.15 14.07
CA ALA A 340 6.02 9.94 14.11
C ALA A 340 5.61 8.80 15.06
N MET A 341 6.26 7.64 14.94
CA MET A 341 5.96 6.48 15.79
C MET A 341 6.28 6.76 17.26
N LYS A 342 7.40 7.44 17.54
CA LYS A 342 7.78 7.86 18.89
C LYS A 342 6.80 8.86 19.49
N ALA A 343 6.42 9.89 18.75
CA ALA A 343 5.47 10.91 19.21
C ALA A 343 4.10 10.32 19.55
N LEU A 344 3.66 9.29 18.82
CA LEU A 344 2.40 8.60 19.05
C LEU A 344 2.51 7.42 20.04
N ARG A 345 3.72 7.09 20.50
CA ARG A 345 4.01 5.86 21.27
C ARG A 345 3.40 4.62 20.60
N TRP A 346 3.54 4.55 19.28
CA TRP A 346 2.84 3.57 18.46
C TRP A 346 3.29 2.15 18.79
N SER A 347 2.33 1.23 18.92
CA SER A 347 2.59 -0.20 19.10
C SER A 347 1.77 -1.01 18.10
N GLY A 348 2.33 -2.08 17.55
CA GLY A 348 1.71 -2.85 16.48
C GLY A 348 2.10 -2.34 15.10
N VAL A 349 1.27 -2.64 14.10
CA VAL A 349 1.57 -2.34 12.70
C VAL A 349 0.88 -1.07 12.20
N CYS A 350 1.53 -0.37 11.28
CA CYS A 350 0.90 0.65 10.45
C CYS A 350 1.65 0.82 9.12
N ASP A 351 1.01 1.54 8.21
CA ASP A 351 1.61 1.95 6.93
C ASP A 351 1.53 3.47 6.83
N MET A 352 2.69 4.12 6.72
CA MET A 352 2.81 5.56 6.63
C MET A 352 3.06 5.97 5.18
N ASP A 353 2.20 6.83 4.64
CA ASP A 353 2.34 7.38 3.29
C ASP A 353 3.12 8.69 3.34
N PHE A 354 4.13 8.79 2.47
CA PHE A 354 5.00 9.95 2.35
C PHE A 354 5.05 10.44 0.90
N LEU A 355 5.26 11.74 0.73
CA LEU A 355 5.63 12.34 -0.54
C LEU A 355 7.06 12.86 -0.44
N VAL A 356 7.92 12.43 -1.36
CA VAL A 356 9.32 12.90 -1.42
C VAL A 356 9.51 13.79 -2.65
N GLN A 357 9.96 15.03 -2.44
CA GLN A 357 10.35 15.92 -3.53
C GLN A 357 11.81 15.62 -3.92
N GLU A 358 12.04 15.07 -5.10
CA GLU A 358 13.38 14.56 -5.46
C GLU A 358 14.43 15.68 -5.61
N GLU A 359 14.01 16.89 -5.95
CA GLU A 359 14.91 18.04 -6.20
C GLU A 359 15.68 18.48 -4.95
N ASP A 360 15.03 18.49 -3.79
CA ASP A 360 15.59 18.95 -2.51
C ASP A 360 15.51 17.89 -1.40
N GLN A 361 15.04 16.68 -1.74
CA GLN A 361 14.83 15.55 -0.83
C GLN A 361 13.91 15.89 0.36
N ARG A 362 12.99 16.86 0.22
CA ARG A 362 12.00 17.13 1.27
C ARG A 362 11.01 15.98 1.39
N VAL A 363 10.76 15.56 2.62
CA VAL A 363 9.88 14.45 2.97
C VAL A 363 8.65 15.00 3.67
N TRP A 364 7.48 14.68 3.14
CA TRP A 364 6.20 15.10 3.70
C TRP A 364 5.41 13.87 4.13
N LEU A 365 5.14 13.72 5.42
CA LEU A 365 4.17 12.74 5.91
C LEU A 365 2.78 13.15 5.41
N LEU A 366 2.05 12.20 4.84
CA LEU A 366 0.70 12.40 4.29
C LEU A 366 -0.37 11.76 5.16
N GLU A 367 -0.15 10.51 5.57
CA GLU A 367 -1.15 9.69 6.26
C GLU A 367 -0.47 8.59 7.09
N ILE A 368 -1.11 8.21 8.20
CA ILE A 368 -0.74 7.02 8.99
C ILE A 368 -1.93 6.07 8.97
N ASN A 369 -1.79 4.92 8.32
CA ASN A 369 -2.82 3.90 8.24
C ASN A 369 -2.63 2.89 9.37
N GLY A 370 -3.36 3.04 10.48
CA GLY A 370 -3.34 2.14 11.63
C GLY A 370 -4.03 0.78 11.39
N ARG A 371 -3.60 0.06 10.36
CA ARG A 371 -4.13 -1.22 9.90
C ARG A 371 -3.15 -1.93 8.96
N PHE A 372 -3.46 -3.15 8.54
CA PHE A 372 -2.78 -3.75 7.39
C PHE A 372 -3.13 -3.02 6.08
N TRP A 373 -2.21 -3.09 5.10
CA TRP A 373 -2.24 -2.26 3.90
C TRP A 373 -2.23 -3.06 2.59
N GLY A 374 -2.44 -2.35 1.49
CA GLY A 374 -2.63 -2.93 0.17
C GLY A 374 -1.39 -3.66 -0.38
N THR A 375 -0.19 -3.18 -0.06
CA THR A 375 1.10 -3.74 -0.51
C THR A 375 1.68 -4.76 0.46
N LEU A 376 0.91 -5.23 1.45
CA LEU A 376 1.33 -6.31 2.36
C LEU A 376 1.87 -7.57 1.63
N PRO A 377 1.29 -8.05 0.51
CA PRO A 377 1.85 -9.16 -0.26
C PRO A 377 3.24 -8.87 -0.84
N ALA A 378 3.52 -7.61 -1.17
CA ALA A 378 4.85 -7.19 -1.62
C ALA A 378 5.87 -7.28 -0.48
N CYS A 379 5.48 -6.85 0.73
CA CYS A 379 6.33 -6.97 1.93
C CYS A 379 6.64 -8.45 2.22
N THR A 380 5.60 -9.29 2.17
CA THR A 380 5.73 -10.74 2.38
C THR A 380 6.63 -11.38 1.32
N ALA A 381 6.50 -10.97 0.06
CA ALA A 381 7.36 -11.43 -1.04
C ALA A 381 8.81 -10.97 -0.88
N ALA A 382 9.03 -9.82 -0.26
CA ALA A 382 10.36 -9.30 0.06
C ALA A 382 10.95 -9.89 1.37
N GLY A 383 10.24 -10.81 2.02
CA GLY A 383 10.72 -11.53 3.21
C GLY A 383 10.18 -11.01 4.55
N VAL A 384 9.38 -9.94 4.55
CA VAL A 384 8.82 -9.34 5.78
C VAL A 384 7.33 -9.64 5.90
N ASN A 385 6.99 -10.59 6.77
CA ASN A 385 5.62 -11.03 7.00
C ASN A 385 5.03 -10.39 8.27
N PHE A 386 4.50 -9.19 8.15
CA PHE A 386 3.97 -8.41 9.28
C PHE A 386 2.89 -9.13 10.12
N PRO A 387 1.89 -9.81 9.54
CA PRO A 387 0.96 -10.62 10.31
C PRO A 387 1.66 -11.68 11.17
N TRP A 388 2.65 -12.37 10.61
CA TRP A 388 3.41 -13.36 11.38
C TRP A 388 4.26 -12.71 12.47
N LEU A 389 4.88 -11.56 12.21
CA LEU A 389 5.63 -10.82 13.24
C LEU A 389 4.73 -10.40 14.41
N MET A 390 3.50 -9.96 14.14
CA MET A 390 2.50 -9.67 15.18
C MET A 390 2.18 -10.89 16.04
N CYS A 391 1.88 -12.03 15.40
CA CYS A 391 1.59 -13.28 16.11
C CYS A 391 2.81 -13.79 16.90
N ALA A 392 4.00 -13.82 16.28
CA ALA A 392 5.22 -14.27 16.92
C ALA A 392 5.59 -13.40 18.14
N TYR A 393 5.37 -12.08 18.05
CA TYR A 393 5.57 -11.21 19.20
C TYR A 393 4.55 -11.47 20.31
N ALA A 394 3.27 -11.69 19.97
CA ALA A 394 2.26 -12.06 20.97
C ALA A 394 2.63 -13.35 21.71
N GLU A 395 3.18 -14.34 20.99
CA GLU A 395 3.58 -15.64 21.57
C GLU A 395 4.86 -15.57 22.42
N HIS A 396 5.80 -14.67 22.09
CA HIS A 396 7.18 -14.75 22.57
C HIS A 396 7.73 -13.45 23.18
N GLY A 397 6.98 -12.34 23.10
CA GLY A 397 7.41 -11.01 23.55
C GLY A 397 8.61 -10.42 22.79
N THR A 398 9.08 -11.09 21.75
CA THR A 398 10.26 -10.72 20.96
C THR A 398 10.03 -11.05 19.50
N LEU A 399 10.70 -10.32 18.60
CA LEU A 399 10.66 -10.65 17.18
C LEU A 399 11.68 -11.75 16.85
N PRO A 400 11.35 -12.63 15.88
CA PRO A 400 12.37 -13.43 15.21
C PRO A 400 13.37 -12.51 14.51
N ALA A 401 14.58 -12.99 14.24
CA ALA A 401 15.65 -12.21 13.63
C ALA A 401 15.14 -11.38 12.43
N ALA A 402 15.38 -10.06 12.49
CA ALA A 402 14.82 -9.11 11.55
C ALA A 402 15.27 -9.42 10.12
N VAL A 403 14.31 -9.45 9.20
CA VAL A 403 14.57 -9.61 7.76
C VAL A 403 14.48 -8.22 7.14
N THR A 404 15.60 -7.72 6.61
CA THR A 404 15.59 -6.52 5.78
C THR A 404 15.21 -6.93 4.35
N PRO A 405 14.21 -6.31 3.72
CA PRO A 405 13.91 -6.58 2.33
C PRO A 405 15.12 -6.21 1.45
N PRO A 406 15.47 -7.00 0.43
CA PRO A 406 16.58 -6.65 -0.46
C PRO A 406 16.25 -5.38 -1.25
N ALA A 407 17.13 -4.38 -1.18
CA ALA A 407 17.02 -3.15 -1.96
C ALA A 407 16.90 -3.47 -3.46
N GLY A 408 16.04 -2.73 -4.17
CA GLY A 408 15.79 -2.91 -5.60
C GLY A 408 14.78 -4.01 -5.94
N PHE A 409 14.21 -4.72 -4.96
CA PHE A 409 13.11 -5.65 -5.23
C PHE A 409 11.88 -4.89 -5.74
N ARG A 410 11.37 -5.29 -6.92
CA ARG A 410 10.19 -4.69 -7.54
C ARG A 410 8.98 -5.59 -7.45
N TYR A 411 7.84 -5.00 -7.15
CA TYR A 411 6.55 -5.69 -7.10
C TYR A 411 5.54 -4.99 -8.00
N ALA A 412 4.92 -5.75 -8.90
CA ALA A 412 3.81 -5.30 -9.72
C ALA A 412 2.50 -5.85 -9.17
N ARG A 413 1.54 -4.97 -8.90
CA ARG A 413 0.21 -5.40 -8.46
C ARG A 413 -0.47 -6.21 -9.57
N PRO A 414 -1.27 -7.24 -9.24
CA PRO A 414 -1.98 -8.05 -10.23
C PRO A 414 -2.71 -7.26 -11.31
N GLY A 415 -3.45 -6.21 -10.92
CA GLY A 415 -4.20 -5.34 -11.85
C GLY A 415 -3.31 -4.48 -12.77
N ALA A 416 -2.05 -4.25 -12.40
CA ALA A 416 -1.10 -3.46 -13.17
C ALA A 416 -0.22 -4.31 -14.09
N ILE A 417 -0.20 -5.64 -13.93
CA ILE A 417 0.69 -6.55 -14.70
C ILE A 417 0.59 -6.31 -16.21
N LEU A 418 -0.62 -6.29 -16.77
CA LEU A 418 -0.81 -6.10 -18.22
C LEU A 418 -0.35 -4.72 -18.69
N GLN A 419 -0.57 -3.68 -17.88
CA GLN A 419 -0.10 -2.33 -18.16
C GLN A 419 1.44 -2.26 -18.13
N CYS A 420 2.07 -2.98 -17.19
CA CYS A 420 3.52 -3.08 -17.07
C CYS A 420 4.12 -3.82 -18.26
N LEU A 421 3.54 -4.96 -18.65
CA LEU A 421 3.97 -5.74 -19.81
C LEU A 421 3.95 -4.93 -21.11
N ARG A 422 2.93 -4.07 -21.29
CA ARG A 422 2.83 -3.17 -22.45
C ARG A 422 3.88 -2.05 -22.45
N ARG A 423 4.36 -1.61 -21.28
CA ARG A 423 5.29 -0.48 -21.14
C ARG A 423 6.76 -0.88 -21.06
N ALA A 424 7.09 -2.08 -20.56
CA ALA A 424 8.44 -2.40 -20.12
C ALA A 424 9.49 -2.66 -21.24
N GLY A 425 9.07 -2.93 -22.49
CA GLY A 425 10.00 -3.36 -23.56
C GLY A 425 10.82 -4.62 -23.18
N PRO A 426 11.63 -5.23 -24.07
CA PRO A 426 12.29 -6.51 -23.78
C PRO A 426 13.34 -6.44 -22.65
N ARG A 427 14.00 -5.30 -22.47
CA ARG A 427 15.08 -5.10 -21.47
C ARG A 427 14.57 -4.85 -20.05
N GLY A 428 13.32 -4.41 -19.91
CA GLY A 428 12.73 -4.18 -18.59
C GLY A 428 12.52 -5.46 -17.79
N TRP A 429 12.36 -6.62 -18.43
CA TRP A 429 11.75 -7.84 -17.86
C TRP A 429 12.57 -8.52 -16.76
N ARG A 430 13.90 -8.36 -16.77
CA ARG A 430 14.79 -9.08 -15.84
C ARG A 430 14.59 -8.68 -14.37
N GLY A 431 14.10 -7.46 -14.09
CA GLY A 431 13.79 -7.01 -12.73
C GLY A 431 12.39 -7.37 -12.20
N TRP A 432 11.50 -7.94 -13.03
CA TRP A 432 10.08 -8.15 -12.68
C TRP A 432 9.75 -9.60 -12.32
N ALA A 433 10.62 -10.54 -12.69
CA ALA A 433 10.31 -11.97 -12.61
C ALA A 433 9.95 -12.42 -11.19
N ALA A 434 10.60 -11.88 -10.16
CA ALA A 434 10.34 -12.23 -8.77
C ALA A 434 8.99 -11.68 -8.26
N GLY A 435 8.72 -10.38 -8.44
CA GLY A 435 7.45 -9.76 -8.04
C GLY A 435 6.24 -10.31 -8.79
N LEU A 436 6.41 -10.56 -10.10
CA LEU A 436 5.36 -11.16 -10.94
C LEU A 436 5.04 -12.59 -10.51
N ARG A 437 6.06 -13.40 -10.20
CA ARG A 437 5.88 -14.76 -9.70
C ARG A 437 5.07 -14.76 -8.40
N HIS A 438 5.36 -13.88 -7.45
CA HIS A 438 4.60 -13.80 -6.21
C HIS A 438 3.14 -13.37 -6.43
N ALA A 439 2.89 -12.37 -7.28
CA ALA A 439 1.53 -11.93 -7.60
C ALA A 439 0.69 -13.06 -8.25
N LEU A 440 1.32 -13.90 -9.07
CA LEU A 440 0.65 -15.03 -9.75
C LEU A 440 0.51 -16.28 -8.86
N VAL A 441 1.46 -16.53 -7.96
CA VAL A 441 1.42 -17.67 -7.02
C VAL A 441 0.13 -17.65 -6.20
N ASP A 442 -0.33 -16.47 -5.79
CA ASP A 442 -1.55 -16.32 -5.00
C ASP A 442 -2.80 -16.66 -5.79
N LEU A 443 -2.81 -16.29 -7.06
CA LEU A 443 -3.90 -16.58 -7.99
C LEU A 443 -3.98 -18.08 -8.32
N VAL A 444 -2.85 -18.79 -8.27
CA VAL A 444 -2.82 -20.24 -8.54
C VAL A 444 -3.08 -21.05 -7.26
N ARG A 445 -2.47 -20.68 -6.14
CA ARG A 445 -2.51 -21.49 -4.91
C ARG A 445 -3.81 -21.33 -4.13
N ASP A 446 -4.47 -20.19 -4.25
CA ASP A 446 -5.67 -19.85 -3.47
C ASP A 446 -6.67 -18.97 -4.26
N PRO A 447 -7.13 -19.38 -5.46
CA PRO A 447 -7.96 -18.54 -6.34
C PRO A 447 -9.36 -18.23 -5.81
N ALA A 448 -9.95 -19.17 -5.06
CA ALA A 448 -11.39 -19.21 -4.80
C ALA A 448 -11.95 -17.93 -4.17
N PRO A 449 -11.33 -17.33 -3.14
CA PRO A 449 -11.82 -16.08 -2.56
C PRO A 449 -11.90 -14.92 -3.57
N MET A 450 -10.91 -14.78 -4.45
CA MET A 450 -10.89 -13.70 -5.44
C MET A 450 -11.97 -13.87 -6.51
N VAL A 451 -12.13 -15.10 -7.02
CA VAL A 451 -13.15 -15.41 -8.03
C VAL A 451 -14.55 -15.18 -7.45
N LEU A 452 -14.81 -15.71 -6.26
CA LEU A 452 -16.12 -15.58 -5.61
C LEU A 452 -16.43 -14.13 -5.24
N HIS A 453 -15.44 -13.37 -4.74
CA HIS A 453 -15.62 -11.95 -4.46
C HIS A 453 -15.96 -11.15 -5.72
N GLN A 454 -15.28 -11.40 -6.85
CA GLN A 454 -15.59 -10.72 -8.11
C GLN A 454 -16.98 -11.10 -8.65
N LEU A 455 -17.37 -12.38 -8.55
CA LEU A 455 -18.69 -12.84 -8.94
C LEU A 455 -19.77 -12.18 -8.08
N ALA A 456 -19.58 -12.16 -6.76
CA ALA A 456 -20.50 -11.51 -5.82
C ALA A 456 -20.66 -10.01 -6.15
N ARG A 457 -19.57 -9.29 -6.42
CA ARG A 457 -19.62 -7.87 -6.84
C ARG A 457 -20.38 -7.68 -8.16
N ARG A 458 -20.19 -8.55 -9.15
CA ARG A 458 -20.91 -8.48 -10.43
C ARG A 458 -22.42 -8.71 -10.25
N VAL A 459 -22.79 -9.70 -9.43
CA VAL A 459 -24.20 -10.00 -9.13
C VAL A 459 -24.85 -8.86 -8.36
N ALA A 460 -24.17 -8.32 -7.33
CA ALA A 460 -24.65 -7.18 -6.55
C ALA A 460 -24.79 -5.92 -7.43
N GLY A 461 -23.81 -5.65 -8.30
CA GLY A 461 -23.84 -4.55 -9.25
C GLY A 461 -25.00 -4.66 -10.25
N LYS A 462 -25.30 -5.87 -10.74
CA LYS A 462 -26.46 -6.13 -11.60
C LYS A 462 -27.77 -5.85 -10.85
N ARG A 463 -27.93 -6.39 -9.63
CA ARG A 463 -29.12 -6.15 -8.78
C ARG A 463 -29.34 -4.67 -8.45
N ARG A 464 -28.28 -3.88 -8.22
CA ARG A 464 -28.39 -2.42 -7.98
C ARG A 464 -28.85 -1.67 -9.22
N ARG A 465 -28.32 -2.02 -10.41
CA ARG A 465 -28.77 -1.46 -11.69
C ARG A 465 -30.24 -1.79 -11.96
N ASP A 466 -30.65 -3.02 -11.70
CA ASP A 466 -32.03 -3.48 -11.88
C ASP A 466 -33.01 -2.77 -10.91
N ARG A 467 -32.52 -2.24 -9.78
CA ARG A 467 -33.31 -1.48 -8.79
C ARG A 467 -33.25 0.05 -8.95
N GLY A 468 -32.63 0.56 -10.03
CA GLY A 468 -32.53 2.00 -10.28
C GLY A 468 -31.70 2.78 -9.26
N GLN A 469 -30.90 2.10 -8.43
CA GLN A 469 -30.03 2.75 -7.46
C GLN A 469 -28.74 3.22 -8.16
N PRO A 470 -28.30 4.47 -7.96
CA PRO A 470 -27.08 4.96 -8.58
C PRO A 470 -25.89 4.09 -8.19
N SER A 471 -25.04 3.80 -9.17
CA SER A 471 -23.76 3.13 -8.95
C SER A 471 -22.91 4.01 -8.04
N SER A 472 -22.77 3.65 -6.76
CA SER A 472 -21.66 4.15 -5.94
C SER A 472 -20.37 3.70 -6.65
N ALA A 473 -19.69 4.63 -7.31
CA ALA A 473 -18.38 4.36 -7.89
C ALA A 473 -17.47 3.78 -6.79
N ALA A 474 -16.92 2.60 -7.07
CA ALA A 474 -15.84 1.88 -6.37
C ALA A 474 -15.76 2.03 -4.83
N THR A 475 -16.31 1.04 -4.11
CA THR A 475 -15.81 0.58 -2.80
C THR A 475 -14.77 -0.53 -2.95
#